data_AF-A0A962N9U0-F1
#
_entry.id   AF-A0A962N9U0-F1
#
_cell.length_a   1.000
_cell.length_b   1.000
_cell.length_c   1.000
_cell.angle_alpha   90.00
_cell.angle_beta   90.00
_cell.angle_gamma   90.00
#
_symmetry.space_group_name_H-M   'P 1'
#
loop_
_entity.id
_entity.type
_entity.pdbx_description
1 polymer ?
#
loop_
_entity_poly.entity_id
_entity_poly.type
_entity_poly.pdbx_seq_one_letter_code
_entity_poly.pdbx_strand_id
1 'polypeptide(L)'
;MSRSTVLGRVVGLWRYPVKSMAGEPLSSVEVGWHGLVGDRRWAFIRDGMTMSGFPWLTLRECPAMAHYHPRLLDLSQPNRSATTVRTPSGDSLDVADPALAAQLWPDGARLLRQDRGIFDTFPLSLISTRTIASLARDVGRELEVMRFRPNLLIETDNEADYPEVEWVGRTLQLGELQLRVDQRDGRCVIITQDPDTGERDTRVLRQVRDRQQGCLGVYASTVRPGSVQLGDALQALD
;
A
#
# COMPACT_ATOMS: atom_id res chain seq x y z
N MET A 1 -15.29 -29.86 -12.29
CA MET A 1 -14.39 -28.75 -12.65
C MET A 1 -15.09 -27.47 -12.20
N SER A 2 -14.61 -26.84 -11.13
CA SER A 2 -15.13 -25.53 -10.71
C SER A 2 -14.86 -24.53 -11.85
N ARG A 3 -15.89 -23.79 -12.26
CA ARG A 3 -15.76 -22.74 -13.27
C ARG A 3 -15.14 -21.54 -12.56
N SER A 4 -13.90 -21.21 -12.89
CA SER A 4 -13.30 -20.00 -12.35
C SER A 4 -13.78 -18.78 -13.15
N THR A 5 -14.43 -17.84 -12.47
CA THR A 5 -14.91 -16.59 -13.08
C THR A 5 -13.83 -15.54 -12.96
N VAL A 6 -13.41 -14.95 -14.09
CA VAL A 6 -12.43 -13.85 -14.10
C VAL A 6 -13.11 -12.56 -13.64
N LEU A 7 -12.56 -11.92 -12.61
CA LEU A 7 -13.05 -10.68 -12.02
C LEU A 7 -12.27 -9.45 -12.48
N GLY A 8 -11.03 -9.64 -12.93
CA GLY A 8 -10.16 -8.54 -13.37
C GLY A 8 -8.72 -8.98 -13.60
N ARG A 9 -7.80 -8.00 -13.69
CA ARG A 9 -6.37 -8.21 -13.94
C ARG A 9 -5.52 -7.23 -13.14
N VAL A 10 -4.34 -7.66 -12.68
CA VAL A 10 -3.36 -6.77 -12.04
C VAL A 10 -2.77 -5.84 -13.10
N VAL A 11 -3.00 -4.53 -12.95
CA VAL A 11 -2.40 -3.49 -13.81
C VAL A 11 -1.40 -2.61 -13.07
N GLY A 12 -1.31 -2.76 -11.75
CA GLY A 12 -0.30 -2.11 -10.94
C GLY A 12 0.04 -2.93 -9.70
N LEU A 13 1.32 -2.91 -9.33
CA LEU A 13 1.87 -3.68 -8.23
C LEU A 13 2.94 -2.84 -7.52
N TRP A 14 2.78 -2.63 -6.21
CA TRP A 14 3.72 -1.85 -5.40
C TRP A 14 4.05 -2.51 -4.07
N ARG A 15 5.31 -2.34 -3.67
CA ARG A 15 5.81 -2.63 -2.33
C ARG A 15 6.24 -1.33 -1.65
N TYR A 16 6.09 -1.27 -0.34
CA TYR A 16 6.46 -0.14 0.52
C TYR A 16 7.42 -0.61 1.60
N PRO A 17 8.73 -0.83 1.29
CA PRO A 17 9.68 -1.39 2.25
C PRO A 17 9.75 -0.64 3.59
N VAL A 18 9.56 0.68 3.53
CA VAL A 18 9.52 1.57 4.70
C VAL A 18 8.14 2.20 4.82
N LYS A 19 7.53 2.10 6.01
CA LYS A 19 6.25 2.72 6.33
C LYS A 19 6.32 4.23 6.06
N SER A 20 5.26 4.76 5.45
CA SER A 20 5.10 6.19 5.14
C SER A 20 6.04 6.75 4.06
N MET A 21 6.92 5.95 3.47
CA MET A 21 7.69 6.34 2.29
C MET A 21 7.00 5.97 0.97
N ALA A 22 7.59 6.39 -0.16
CA ALA A 22 7.11 6.06 -1.50
C ALA A 22 7.01 4.55 -1.72
N GLY A 23 6.07 4.13 -2.58
CA GLY A 23 6.02 2.75 -3.06
C GLY A 23 7.03 2.54 -4.18
N GLU A 24 7.69 1.38 -4.20
CA GLU A 24 8.45 0.93 -5.35
C GLU A 24 7.52 0.13 -6.28
N PRO A 25 7.44 0.49 -7.58
CA PRO A 25 6.68 -0.29 -8.55
C PRO A 25 7.40 -1.62 -8.84
N LEU A 26 6.64 -2.68 -9.01
CA LEU A 26 7.15 -4.03 -9.28
C LEU A 26 6.47 -4.62 -10.52
N SER A 27 7.19 -5.47 -11.25
CA SER A 27 6.61 -6.33 -12.28
C SER A 27 6.12 -7.66 -11.73
N SER A 28 6.74 -8.14 -10.64
CA SER A 28 6.37 -9.37 -9.93
C SER A 28 6.83 -9.33 -8.48
N VAL A 29 6.22 -10.15 -7.63
CA VAL A 29 6.55 -10.25 -6.21
C VAL A 29 6.09 -11.59 -5.61
N GLU A 30 6.88 -12.11 -4.68
CA GLU A 30 6.46 -13.20 -3.80
C GLU A 30 5.52 -12.69 -2.71
N VAL A 31 4.44 -13.43 -2.44
CA VAL A 31 3.49 -13.12 -1.38
C VAL A 31 3.48 -14.26 -0.37
N GLY A 32 3.92 -13.97 0.86
CA GLY A 32 3.92 -14.90 1.98
C GLY A 32 2.70 -14.75 2.88
N TRP A 33 2.73 -15.41 4.04
CA TRP A 33 1.67 -15.31 5.06
C TRP A 33 1.46 -13.89 5.62
N HIS A 34 2.47 -13.04 5.52
CA HIS A 34 2.43 -11.66 6.03
C HIS A 34 2.33 -10.62 4.90
N GLY A 35 1.80 -11.01 3.74
CA GLY A 35 1.69 -10.16 2.54
C GLY A 35 2.92 -10.21 1.65
N LEU A 36 3.11 -9.13 0.88
CA LEU A 36 4.24 -9.01 -0.04
C LEU A 36 5.57 -9.13 0.70
N VAL A 37 6.47 -9.97 0.20
CA VAL A 37 7.76 -10.15 0.85
C VAL A 37 8.59 -8.86 0.75
N GLY A 38 9.07 -8.41 1.92
CA GLY A 38 9.79 -7.14 2.06
C GLY A 38 8.89 -5.91 2.25
N ASP A 39 7.56 -6.07 2.32
CA ASP A 39 6.65 -4.95 2.53
C ASP A 39 6.63 -4.46 3.99
N ARG A 40 6.65 -3.14 4.16
CA ARG A 40 6.55 -2.40 5.43
C ARG A 40 7.43 -2.95 6.56
N ARG A 41 8.63 -3.42 6.24
CA ARG A 41 9.56 -4.05 7.22
C ARG A 41 10.17 -3.04 8.17
N TRP A 42 10.20 -1.79 7.75
CA TRP A 42 10.81 -0.69 8.47
C TRP A 42 9.78 0.39 8.78
N ALA A 43 9.91 1.02 9.94
CA ALA A 43 9.20 2.25 10.27
C ALA A 43 10.07 3.11 11.17
N PHE A 44 9.95 4.42 11.03
CA PHE A 44 10.52 5.35 11.99
C PHE A 44 9.52 5.58 13.12
N ILE A 45 10.00 5.54 14.36
CA ILE A 45 9.26 5.86 15.58
C ILE A 45 9.69 7.26 16.01
N ARG A 46 8.74 8.14 16.30
CA ARG A 46 9.04 9.45 16.88
C ARG A 46 9.47 9.29 18.34
N ASP A 47 10.45 10.06 18.77
CA ASP A 47 10.84 10.08 20.17
C ASP A 47 9.70 10.60 21.07
N GLY A 48 9.69 10.16 22.33
CA GLY A 48 8.61 10.44 23.29
C GLY A 48 7.35 9.57 23.14
N MET A 49 7.27 8.67 22.16
CA MET A 49 6.09 7.81 21.91
C MET A 49 6.08 6.46 22.66
N THR A 50 6.77 6.34 23.81
CA THR A 50 7.10 5.06 24.47
C THR A 50 5.91 4.14 24.78
N MET A 51 4.71 4.69 25.03
CA MET A 51 3.49 3.92 25.32
C MET A 51 2.35 4.15 24.31
N SER A 52 2.65 4.78 23.17
CA SER A 52 1.65 5.02 22.13
C SER A 52 1.35 3.72 21.37
N GLY A 53 0.07 3.41 21.16
CA GLY A 53 -0.35 2.34 20.24
C GLY A 53 -0.09 2.67 18.76
N PHE A 54 0.34 3.90 18.45
CA PHE A 54 0.67 4.35 17.11
C PHE A 54 1.88 5.30 17.15
N PRO A 55 3.10 4.75 17.38
CA PRO A 55 4.31 5.56 17.64
C PRO A 55 5.01 6.05 16.36
N TRP A 56 4.46 5.73 15.20
CA TRP A 56 5.09 5.92 13.89
C TRP A 56 5.25 7.40 13.53
N LEU A 57 6.36 7.73 12.86
CA LEU A 57 6.49 8.92 12.04
C LEU A 57 5.74 8.64 10.73
N THR A 58 4.69 9.42 10.47
CA THR A 58 3.85 9.20 9.28
C THR A 58 3.87 10.39 8.35
N LEU A 59 3.28 10.19 7.16
CA LEU A 59 3.00 11.26 6.20
C LEU A 59 2.18 12.41 6.82
N ARG A 60 1.45 12.19 7.92
CA ARG A 60 0.75 13.27 8.63
C ARG A 60 1.74 14.30 9.19
N GLU A 61 2.79 13.81 9.84
CA GLU A 61 3.82 14.61 10.47
C GLU A 61 4.87 15.07 9.47
N CYS A 62 5.29 14.18 8.56
CA CYS A 62 6.32 14.46 7.56
C CYS A 62 5.85 14.05 6.15
N PRO A 63 5.04 14.89 5.46
CA PRO A 63 4.57 14.60 4.11
C PRO A 63 5.71 14.34 3.10
N ALA A 64 6.86 14.99 3.30
CA ALA A 64 8.04 14.83 2.46
C ALA A 64 8.54 13.37 2.38
N MET A 65 8.19 12.50 3.33
CA MET A 65 8.49 11.07 3.25
C MET A 65 7.95 10.42 1.98
N ALA A 66 6.88 10.95 1.37
CA ALA A 66 6.35 10.48 0.09
C ALA A 66 7.39 10.54 -1.05
N HIS A 67 8.41 11.39 -0.93
CA HIS A 67 9.46 11.58 -1.94
C HIS A 67 10.77 10.83 -1.59
N TYR A 68 10.79 10.09 -0.48
CA TYR A 68 11.87 9.16 -0.16
C TYR A 68 11.53 7.81 -0.77
N HIS A 69 12.41 7.30 -1.62
CA HIS A 69 12.16 6.09 -2.40
C HIS A 69 13.01 4.93 -1.89
N PRO A 70 12.47 4.10 -0.98
CA PRO A 70 13.14 2.90 -0.51
C PRO A 70 13.14 1.82 -1.60
N ARG A 71 14.20 1.01 -1.61
CA ARG A 71 14.31 -0.20 -2.43
C ARG A 71 15.12 -1.27 -1.72
N LEU A 72 14.82 -2.53 -2.03
CA LEU A 72 15.66 -3.67 -1.63
C LEU A 72 16.80 -3.86 -2.64
N LEU A 73 18.02 -4.11 -2.17
CA LEU A 73 19.19 -4.34 -3.02
C LEU A 73 19.27 -5.78 -3.58
N ASP A 74 18.76 -6.76 -2.85
CA ASP A 74 18.76 -8.18 -3.24
C ASP A 74 17.34 -8.75 -3.19
N LEU A 75 16.70 -8.80 -4.36
CA LEU A 75 15.34 -9.36 -4.51
C LEU A 75 15.31 -10.88 -4.45
N SER A 76 16.46 -11.58 -4.48
CA SER A 76 16.52 -13.03 -4.28
C SER A 76 16.43 -13.43 -2.81
N GLN A 77 16.84 -12.53 -1.90
CA GLN A 77 16.70 -12.70 -0.45
C GLN A 77 16.04 -11.48 0.20
N PRO A 78 14.80 -11.12 -0.17
CA PRO A 78 14.17 -9.85 0.19
C PRO A 78 14.02 -9.65 1.71
N ASN A 79 13.88 -10.73 2.49
CA ASN A 79 13.83 -10.64 3.96
C ASN A 79 15.19 -10.31 4.59
N ARG A 80 16.31 -10.57 3.92
CA ARG A 80 17.68 -10.31 4.40
C ARG A 80 18.37 -9.18 3.63
N SER A 81 17.74 -8.71 2.55
CA SER A 81 18.23 -7.63 1.73
C SER A 81 18.43 -6.36 2.55
N ALA A 82 19.59 -5.73 2.36
CA ALA A 82 19.76 -4.33 2.73
C ALA A 82 18.68 -3.48 2.04
N THR A 83 18.24 -2.43 2.72
CA THR A 83 17.25 -1.48 2.20
C THR A 83 17.92 -0.12 2.09
N THR A 84 17.97 0.43 0.89
CA THR A 84 18.49 1.78 0.65
C THR A 84 17.35 2.72 0.34
N VAL A 85 17.47 3.98 0.75
CA VAL A 85 16.50 5.03 0.49
C VAL A 85 17.15 6.11 -0.37
N ARG A 86 16.59 6.34 -1.56
CA ARG A 86 16.92 7.52 -2.35
C ARG A 86 16.17 8.73 -1.78
N THR A 87 16.90 9.75 -1.37
CA THR A 87 16.34 10.99 -0.82
C THR A 87 15.88 11.94 -1.93
N PRO A 88 15.09 12.98 -1.61
CA PRO A 88 14.73 14.03 -2.57
C PRO A 88 15.93 14.83 -3.11
N SER A 89 17.04 14.90 -2.36
CA SER A 89 18.30 15.50 -2.81
C SER A 89 19.08 14.63 -3.82
N GLY A 90 18.67 13.37 -4.01
CA GLY A 90 19.31 12.41 -4.90
C GLY A 90 20.33 11.49 -4.22
N ASP A 91 20.60 11.67 -2.92
CA ASP A 91 21.48 10.81 -2.15
C ASP A 91 20.85 9.43 -1.96
N SER A 92 21.69 8.39 -1.81
CA SER A 92 21.24 7.04 -1.48
C SER A 92 21.84 6.62 -0.15
N LEU A 93 20.99 6.56 0.88
CA LEU A 93 21.38 6.21 2.25
C LEU A 93 20.91 4.80 2.59
N ASP A 94 21.64 4.09 3.45
CA ASP A 94 21.08 2.90 4.11
C ASP A 94 19.89 3.33 4.98
N VAL A 95 18.83 2.51 5.05
CA VAL A 95 17.66 2.83 5.88
C VAL A 95 18.02 3.03 7.36
N ALA A 96 19.08 2.37 7.83
CA ALA A 96 19.61 2.46 9.19
C ALA A 96 20.66 3.57 9.38
N ASP A 97 20.97 4.35 8.35
CA ASP A 97 21.85 5.50 8.46
C ASP A 97 21.21 6.58 9.37
N PRO A 98 21.87 6.99 10.47
CA PRO A 98 21.36 8.06 11.34
C PRO A 98 21.11 9.38 10.61
N ALA A 99 21.83 9.66 9.52
CA ALA A 99 21.62 10.86 8.70
C ALA A 99 20.22 10.87 8.08
N LEU A 100 19.68 9.70 7.70
CA LEU A 100 18.32 9.60 7.18
C LEU A 100 17.29 9.96 8.26
N ALA A 101 17.44 9.43 9.47
CA ALA A 101 16.54 9.77 10.58
C ALA A 101 16.55 11.28 10.89
N ALA A 102 17.75 11.88 10.91
CA ALA A 102 17.93 13.31 11.14
C ALA A 102 17.31 14.18 10.02
N GLN A 103 17.39 13.75 8.75
CA GLN A 103 16.74 14.43 7.63
C GLN A 103 15.21 14.37 7.71
N LEU A 104 14.66 13.24 8.17
CA LEU A 104 13.22 13.03 8.25
C LEU A 104 12.57 13.77 9.42
N TRP A 105 13.24 13.76 10.58
CA TRP A 105 12.68 14.28 11.82
C TRP A 105 13.79 14.75 12.79
N PRO A 106 14.19 16.03 12.72
CA PRO A 106 15.28 16.57 13.55
C PRO A 106 15.03 16.46 15.06
N ASP A 107 13.77 16.44 15.49
CA ASP A 107 13.39 16.30 16.91
C ASP A 107 13.63 14.88 17.48
N GLY A 108 14.11 13.95 16.65
CA GLY A 108 14.47 12.60 17.06
C GLY A 108 13.50 11.54 16.55
N ALA A 109 14.03 10.61 15.75
CA ALA A 109 13.33 9.42 15.30
C ALA A 109 14.25 8.20 15.38
N ARG A 110 13.67 7.06 15.76
CA ARG A 110 14.38 5.78 15.85
C ARG A 110 13.81 4.78 14.86
N LEU A 111 14.68 4.05 14.19
CA LEU A 111 14.27 3.02 13.25
C LEU A 111 13.84 1.74 13.98
N LEU A 112 12.70 1.19 13.58
CA LEU A 112 12.24 -0.14 13.95
C LEU A 112 12.25 -1.04 12.72
N ARG A 113 12.72 -2.28 12.91
CA ARG A 113 12.55 -3.39 11.97
C ARG A 113 11.58 -4.41 12.54
N GLN A 114 10.61 -4.87 11.75
CA GLN A 114 9.80 -6.03 12.09
C GLN A 114 9.82 -7.07 10.98
N ASP A 115 9.97 -8.34 11.36
CA ASP A 115 10.06 -9.41 10.38
C ASP A 115 8.73 -9.83 9.74
N ARG A 116 7.62 -9.31 10.25
CA ARG A 116 6.27 -9.62 9.75
C ARG A 116 5.59 -8.41 9.11
N GLY A 117 6.28 -7.28 8.99
CA GLY A 117 5.73 -6.03 8.45
C GLY A 117 4.94 -5.21 9.48
N ILE A 118 4.94 -3.89 9.30
CA ILE A 118 4.35 -2.87 10.17
C ILE A 118 3.13 -2.26 9.46
N PHE A 119 2.02 -3.00 9.48
CA PHE A 119 0.76 -2.64 8.84
C PHE A 119 -0.19 -1.90 9.79
N ASP A 120 -1.11 -1.11 9.23
CA ASP A 120 -2.16 -0.45 10.02
C ASP A 120 -3.34 -1.38 10.32
N THR A 121 -3.64 -2.32 9.41
CA THR A 121 -4.75 -3.27 9.60
C THR A 121 -4.45 -4.63 8.95
N PHE A 122 -4.32 -4.69 7.62
CA PHE A 122 -4.06 -5.93 6.87
C PHE A 122 -2.81 -5.80 5.99
N PRO A 123 -2.19 -6.93 5.63
CA PRO A 123 -0.93 -6.95 4.89
C PRO A 123 -1.09 -6.73 3.37
N LEU A 124 -2.29 -6.87 2.81
CA LEU A 124 -2.59 -6.64 1.40
C LEU A 124 -3.70 -5.60 1.26
N SER A 125 -3.46 -4.57 0.45
CA SER A 125 -4.49 -3.61 0.02
C SER A 125 -4.70 -3.70 -1.49
N LEU A 126 -5.97 -3.86 -1.89
CA LEU A 126 -6.41 -3.92 -3.28
C LEU A 126 -7.37 -2.76 -3.55
N ILE A 127 -7.27 -2.17 -4.74
CA ILE A 127 -8.22 -1.17 -5.23
C ILE A 127 -8.37 -1.33 -6.73
N SER A 128 -9.54 -1.02 -7.28
CA SER A 128 -9.74 -1.08 -8.73
C SER A 128 -9.45 0.25 -9.42
N THR A 129 -9.07 0.20 -10.71
CA THR A 129 -8.98 1.40 -11.55
C THR A 129 -10.34 2.12 -11.65
N ARG A 130 -11.42 1.34 -11.65
CA ARG A 130 -12.80 1.83 -11.67
C ARG A 130 -13.14 2.65 -10.43
N THR A 131 -12.78 2.17 -9.23
CA THR A 131 -12.95 2.91 -7.97
C THR A 131 -12.22 4.25 -7.98
N ILE A 132 -10.98 4.28 -8.49
CA ILE A 132 -10.20 5.53 -8.60
C ILE A 132 -10.89 6.51 -9.54
N ALA A 133 -11.32 6.04 -10.72
CA ALA A 133 -12.01 6.86 -11.71
C ALA A 133 -13.35 7.41 -11.18
N SER A 134 -14.12 6.58 -10.47
CA SER A 134 -15.39 7.00 -9.87
C SER A 134 -15.18 8.07 -8.80
N LEU A 135 -14.19 7.91 -7.91
CA LEU A 135 -13.86 8.94 -6.92
C LEU A 135 -13.32 10.23 -7.57
N ALA A 136 -12.50 10.12 -8.63
CA ALA A 136 -11.99 11.27 -9.38
C ALA A 136 -13.14 12.10 -9.97
N ARG A 137 -14.18 11.45 -10.53
CA ARG A 137 -15.40 12.13 -11.00
C ARG A 137 -16.13 12.84 -9.86
N ASP A 138 -16.30 12.21 -8.70
CA ASP A 138 -16.97 12.81 -7.54
C ASP A 138 -16.19 14.00 -6.95
N VAL A 139 -14.85 13.96 -7.00
CA VAL A 139 -13.99 15.07 -6.54
C VAL A 139 -13.89 16.19 -7.59
N GLY A 140 -14.04 15.85 -8.89
CA GLY A 140 -13.97 16.79 -10.01
C GLY A 140 -12.56 17.03 -10.55
N ARG A 141 -11.63 16.10 -10.33
CA ARG A 141 -10.27 16.10 -10.90
C ARG A 141 -9.68 14.69 -10.92
N GLU A 142 -8.63 14.49 -11.70
CA GLU A 142 -7.81 13.27 -11.63
C GLU A 142 -7.15 13.13 -10.26
N LEU A 143 -6.95 11.87 -9.86
CA LEU A 143 -6.35 11.49 -8.58
C LEU A 143 -5.27 10.44 -8.80
N GLU A 144 -4.16 10.63 -8.11
CA GLU A 144 -3.00 9.73 -8.16
C GLU A 144 -3.30 8.49 -7.33
N VAL A 145 -3.13 7.30 -7.91
CA VAL A 145 -3.36 6.00 -7.22
C VAL A 145 -2.52 5.91 -5.94
N MET A 146 -1.33 6.51 -5.93
CA MET A 146 -0.39 6.49 -4.81
C MET A 146 -0.93 7.18 -3.55
N ARG A 147 -1.98 8.01 -3.64
CA ARG A 147 -2.72 8.52 -2.45
C ARG A 147 -3.26 7.40 -1.58
N PHE A 148 -3.70 6.33 -2.21
CA PHE A 148 -4.39 5.21 -1.55
C PHE A 148 -3.43 4.08 -1.16
N ARG A 149 -2.16 4.19 -1.57
CA ARG A 149 -1.06 3.27 -1.25
C ARG A 149 -1.43 1.78 -1.40
N PRO A 150 -2.09 1.36 -2.49
CA PRO A 150 -2.45 -0.04 -2.67
C PRO A 150 -1.19 -0.88 -2.91
N ASN A 151 -1.27 -2.18 -2.60
CA ASN A 151 -0.30 -3.14 -3.11
C ASN A 151 -0.68 -3.59 -4.53
N LEU A 152 -1.98 -3.74 -4.80
CA LEU A 152 -2.51 -4.25 -6.06
C LEU A 152 -3.55 -3.26 -6.62
N LEU A 153 -3.35 -2.85 -7.87
CA LEU A 153 -4.35 -2.12 -8.65
C LEU A 153 -4.96 -3.08 -9.67
N ILE A 154 -6.28 -3.26 -9.59
CA ILE A 154 -7.01 -4.21 -10.42
C ILE A 154 -7.81 -3.47 -11.49
N GLU A 155 -7.59 -3.81 -12.75
CA GLU A 155 -8.49 -3.43 -13.84
C GLU A 155 -9.60 -4.48 -13.96
N THR A 156 -10.83 -4.03 -14.17
CA THR A 156 -12.00 -4.92 -14.25
C THR A 156 -13.00 -4.37 -15.26
N ASP A 157 -13.67 -5.27 -15.96
CA ASP A 157 -14.78 -4.95 -16.87
C ASP A 157 -16.10 -4.75 -16.12
N ASN A 158 -16.12 -4.91 -14.78
CA ASN A 158 -17.30 -4.67 -13.97
C ASN A 158 -17.71 -3.18 -14.05
N GLU A 159 -18.98 -2.94 -14.39
CA GLU A 159 -19.53 -1.59 -14.56
C GLU A 159 -19.92 -0.90 -13.25
N ALA A 160 -19.87 -1.58 -12.10
CA ALA A 160 -20.10 -0.96 -10.81
C ALA A 160 -19.02 0.08 -10.50
N ASP A 161 -19.36 1.15 -9.77
CA ASP A 161 -18.39 2.18 -9.39
C ASP A 161 -17.34 1.68 -8.39
N TYR A 162 -17.67 0.66 -7.60
CA TYR A 162 -16.83 0.11 -6.53
C TYR A 162 -16.82 -1.42 -6.58
N PRO A 163 -16.31 -2.03 -7.66
CA PRO A 163 -16.51 -3.45 -7.96
C PRO A 163 -15.87 -4.37 -6.91
N GLU A 164 -14.76 -3.95 -6.29
CA GLU A 164 -14.09 -4.76 -5.27
C GLU A 164 -14.89 -4.96 -3.97
N VAL A 165 -15.93 -4.16 -3.74
CA VAL A 165 -16.79 -4.31 -2.55
C VAL A 165 -17.50 -5.67 -2.56
N GLU A 166 -17.87 -6.18 -3.74
CA GLU A 166 -18.54 -7.48 -3.88
C GLU A 166 -17.61 -8.67 -3.63
N TRP A 167 -16.29 -8.43 -3.60
CA TRP A 167 -15.30 -9.46 -3.35
C TRP A 167 -15.16 -9.77 -1.87
N VAL A 168 -15.60 -8.87 -0.97
CA VAL A 168 -15.49 -9.05 0.48
C VAL A 168 -16.14 -10.36 0.92
N GLY A 169 -15.40 -11.14 1.70
CA GLY A 169 -15.78 -12.47 2.18
C GLY A 169 -15.38 -13.62 1.26
N ARG A 170 -14.97 -13.34 0.00
CA ARG A 170 -14.57 -14.36 -0.98
C ARG A 170 -13.08 -14.68 -0.90
N THR A 171 -12.74 -15.90 -1.32
CA THR A 171 -11.35 -16.29 -1.61
C THR A 171 -11.13 -16.21 -3.12
N LEU A 172 -10.08 -15.53 -3.52
CA LEU A 172 -9.73 -15.27 -4.91
C LEU A 172 -8.36 -15.86 -5.25
N GLN A 173 -8.19 -16.26 -6.50
CA GLN A 173 -6.90 -16.66 -7.07
C GLN A 173 -6.31 -15.48 -7.86
N LEU A 174 -5.02 -15.23 -7.68
CA LEU A 174 -4.25 -14.22 -8.39
C LEU A 174 -2.84 -14.76 -8.65
N GLY A 175 -2.50 -15.10 -9.90
CA GLY A 175 -1.25 -15.81 -10.17
C GLY A 175 -1.21 -17.13 -9.40
N GLU A 176 -0.18 -17.35 -8.58
CA GLU A 176 -0.08 -18.51 -7.68
C GLU A 176 -0.67 -18.23 -6.28
N LEU A 177 -0.88 -16.96 -5.92
CA LEU A 177 -1.45 -16.54 -4.65
C LEU A 177 -2.95 -16.86 -4.57
N GLN A 178 -3.38 -17.43 -3.45
CA GLN A 178 -4.78 -17.35 -3.02
C GLN A 178 -4.90 -16.38 -1.86
N LEU A 179 -5.83 -15.44 -1.96
CA LEU A 179 -6.10 -14.43 -0.95
C LEU A 179 -7.58 -14.45 -0.56
N ARG A 180 -7.87 -14.14 0.70
CA ARG A 180 -9.23 -13.86 1.17
C ARG A 180 -9.38 -12.35 1.24
N VAL A 181 -10.43 -11.82 0.63
CA VAL A 181 -10.79 -10.41 0.81
C VAL A 181 -11.56 -10.29 2.12
N ASP A 182 -10.94 -9.71 3.13
CA ASP A 182 -11.44 -9.76 4.51
C ASP A 182 -12.45 -8.66 4.80
N GLN A 183 -12.17 -7.42 4.37
CA GLN A 183 -13.03 -6.28 4.64
C GLN A 183 -12.74 -5.10 3.71
N ARG A 184 -13.63 -4.09 3.74
CA ARG A 184 -13.42 -2.81 3.05
C ARG A 184 -12.29 -2.01 3.73
N ASP A 185 -11.50 -1.28 2.94
CA ASP A 185 -10.34 -0.53 3.44
C ASP A 185 -10.75 0.85 3.96
N GLY A 186 -10.78 1.00 5.28
CA GLY A 186 -11.09 2.25 5.97
C GLY A 186 -10.00 3.32 5.76
N ARG A 187 -10.38 4.44 5.14
CA ARG A 187 -9.43 5.50 4.77
C ARG A 187 -9.30 6.56 5.86
N CYS A 188 -8.05 6.94 6.13
CA CYS A 188 -7.70 7.99 7.09
C CYS A 188 -7.31 9.30 6.38
N VAL A 189 -6.95 10.32 7.16
CA VAL A 189 -6.59 11.66 6.64
C VAL A 189 -5.44 11.65 5.62
N ILE A 190 -4.62 10.59 5.58
CA ILE A 190 -3.47 10.50 4.66
C ILE A 190 -3.90 10.63 3.20
N ILE A 191 -5.07 10.12 2.81
CA ILE A 191 -5.53 10.21 1.41
C ILE A 191 -5.83 11.64 0.94
N THR A 192 -5.90 12.60 1.88
CA THR A 192 -6.07 14.02 1.55
C THR A 192 -4.76 14.63 1.05
N GLN A 193 -3.61 14.04 1.33
CA GLN A 193 -2.31 14.55 0.89
C GLN A 193 -1.99 14.12 -0.53
N ASP A 194 -1.60 15.08 -1.35
CA ASP A 194 -1.03 14.84 -2.67
C ASP A 194 0.34 14.18 -2.54
N PRO A 195 0.57 13.02 -3.20
CA PRO A 195 1.82 12.29 -3.05
C PRO A 195 3.01 12.99 -3.73
N ASP A 196 2.77 13.92 -4.67
CA ASP A 196 3.81 14.61 -5.42
C ASP A 196 4.05 16.03 -4.92
N THR A 197 2.99 16.73 -4.48
CA THR A 197 3.10 18.12 -4.01
C THR A 197 3.05 18.25 -2.48
N GLY A 198 2.53 17.24 -1.77
CA GLY A 198 2.24 17.31 -0.34
C GLY A 198 1.02 18.17 0.04
N GLU A 199 0.35 18.79 -0.94
CA GLU A 199 -0.82 19.63 -0.71
C GLU A 199 -2.01 18.83 -0.19
N ARG A 200 -2.82 19.45 0.67
CA ARG A 200 -3.98 18.78 1.28
C ARG A 200 -5.27 19.14 0.56
N ASP A 201 -5.97 18.12 0.05
CA ASP A 201 -7.34 18.20 -0.46
C ASP A 201 -8.30 17.36 0.39
N THR A 202 -9.01 18.03 1.29
CA THR A 202 -9.98 17.38 2.18
C THR A 202 -11.22 16.86 1.47
N ARG A 203 -11.48 17.28 0.21
CA ARG A 203 -12.63 16.82 -0.58
C ARG A 203 -12.52 15.33 -0.89
N VAL A 204 -11.30 14.81 -1.08
CA VAL A 204 -11.05 13.39 -1.34
C VAL A 204 -11.63 12.52 -0.22
N LEU A 205 -11.25 12.76 1.04
CA LEU A 205 -11.78 11.99 2.16
C LEU A 205 -13.26 12.28 2.44
N ARG A 206 -13.74 13.50 2.16
CA ARG A 206 -15.16 13.82 2.27
C ARG A 206 -16.00 12.98 1.31
N GLN A 207 -15.62 12.90 0.05
CA GLN A 207 -16.31 12.07 -0.94
C GLN A 207 -16.27 10.59 -0.57
N VAL A 208 -15.12 10.09 -0.08
CA VAL A 208 -15.04 8.70 0.43
C VAL A 208 -15.99 8.45 1.61
N ARG A 209 -16.17 9.43 2.50
CA ARG A 209 -17.15 9.34 3.60
C ARG A 209 -18.59 9.33 3.08
N ASP A 210 -18.92 10.25 2.20
CA ASP A 210 -20.29 10.43 1.71
C ASP A 210 -20.75 9.29 0.81
N ARG A 211 -19.85 8.78 -0.06
CA ARG A 211 -20.18 7.76 -1.06
C ARG A 211 -19.94 6.34 -0.58
N GLN A 212 -18.95 6.14 0.28
CA GLN A 212 -18.47 4.81 0.65
C GLN A 212 -18.29 4.63 2.17
N GLN A 213 -18.92 5.48 2.98
CA GLN A 213 -18.90 5.37 4.45
C GLN A 213 -17.47 5.33 5.03
N GLY A 214 -16.55 6.06 4.39
CA GLY A 214 -15.17 6.17 4.83
C GLY A 214 -14.26 5.04 4.36
N CYS A 215 -14.76 4.11 3.55
CA CYS A 215 -13.96 3.01 2.99
C CYS A 215 -13.70 3.21 1.50
N LEU A 216 -12.57 2.74 0.97
CA LEU A 216 -12.30 2.75 -0.48
C LEU A 216 -11.28 1.66 -0.81
N GLY A 217 -11.55 0.75 -1.73
CA GLY A 217 -10.74 -0.46 -1.86
C GLY A 217 -11.03 -1.49 -0.76
N VAL A 218 -10.24 -2.56 -0.73
CA VAL A 218 -10.41 -3.69 0.18
C VAL A 218 -9.08 -4.18 0.74
N TYR A 219 -9.15 -4.75 1.92
CA TYR A 219 -8.06 -5.45 2.57
C TYR A 219 -8.18 -6.96 2.36
N ALA A 220 -7.03 -7.62 2.28
CA ALA A 220 -6.96 -9.07 2.14
C ALA A 220 -5.84 -9.70 2.98
N SER A 221 -5.98 -11.01 3.19
CA SER A 221 -5.00 -11.88 3.83
C SER A 221 -4.67 -13.07 2.92
N THR A 222 -3.48 -13.61 3.10
CA THR A 222 -3.01 -14.77 2.34
C THR A 222 -3.68 -16.06 2.83
N VAL A 223 -4.27 -16.81 1.90
CA VAL A 223 -4.80 -18.17 2.11
C VAL A 223 -3.80 -19.22 1.64
N ARG A 224 -3.15 -18.99 0.50
CA ARG A 224 -2.04 -19.79 -0.01
C ARG A 224 -0.95 -18.85 -0.54
N PRO A 225 0.28 -18.87 0.02
CA PRO A 225 1.41 -18.12 -0.52
C PRO A 225 1.69 -18.46 -1.98
N GLY A 226 2.22 -17.49 -2.72
CA GLY A 226 2.59 -17.66 -4.12
C GLY A 226 3.09 -16.37 -4.74
N SER A 227 3.54 -16.47 -5.98
CA SER A 227 3.94 -15.33 -6.79
C SER A 227 2.74 -14.61 -7.43
N VAL A 228 2.88 -13.30 -7.58
CA VAL A 228 1.96 -12.42 -8.34
C VAL A 228 2.78 -11.56 -9.27
N GLN A 229 2.30 -11.35 -10.49
CA GLN A 229 2.90 -10.46 -11.47
C GLN A 229 1.86 -9.56 -12.16
N LEU A 230 2.34 -8.48 -12.77
CA LEU A 230 1.52 -7.65 -13.64
C LEU A 230 0.92 -8.51 -14.75
N GLY A 231 -0.35 -8.26 -15.03
CA GLY A 231 -1.11 -9.02 -16.01
C GLY A 231 -1.75 -10.30 -15.46
N ASP A 232 -1.50 -10.72 -14.22
CA ASP A 232 -2.21 -11.88 -13.67
C ASP A 232 -3.72 -11.61 -13.55
N ALA A 233 -4.52 -12.61 -13.92
CA ALA A 233 -5.96 -12.55 -13.78
C ALA A 233 -6.39 -12.80 -12.33
N LEU A 234 -7.28 -11.97 -11.82
CA LEU A 234 -7.98 -12.17 -10.56
C LEU A 234 -9.23 -13.01 -10.81
N GLN A 235 -9.36 -14.13 -10.12
CA GLN A 235 -10.43 -15.08 -10.38
C GLN A 235 -11.14 -15.50 -9.09
N ALA A 236 -12.46 -15.68 -9.16
CA ALA A 236 -13.24 -16.26 -8.07
C ALA A 236 -12.96 -17.77 -7.97
N LEU A 237 -12.75 -18.23 -6.74
CA LEU A 237 -12.72 -19.65 -6.40
C LEU A 237 -14.10 -20.02 -5.85
N ASP A 238 -14.99 -20.41 -6.77
CA ASP A 238 -16.33 -20.92 -6.49
C ASP A 238 -16.30 -22.39 -6.05
#